data_AF-A0A418AFR5-F1
#
_entry.id   AF-A0A418AFR5-F1
#
_cell.length_a   1.000
_cell.length_b   1.000
_cell.length_c   1.000
_cell.angle_alpha   90.00
_cell.angle_beta   90.00
_cell.angle_gamma   90.00
#
_symmetry.space_group_name_H-M   'P 1'
#
loop_
_entity.id
_entity.type
_entity.pdbx_description
1 polymer ?
#
loop_
_entity_poly.entity_id
_entity_poly.type
_entity_poly.pdbx_seq_one_letter_code
_entity_poly.pdbx_strand_id
1 'polypeptide(L)'
;MLTKLVNVITNLYRDFVVNKVVSDIKMSFPSATKRFVLQHDNASPHGSITDDVLHSVSTDGWTFVIRRQPPKSPDLNVVDLGLFSSIQSLQYKEMSRSVNDVIRCTLMAFEILSYEKLENVFLTFQAVMGLTLEPDGCNNYSLPHLKKSSLRHAGLLL
;
A
#
# COMPACT_ATOMS: atom_id res chain seq x y z
N MET A 1 18.87 -20.43 2.06
CA MET A 1 18.83 -19.55 0.87
C MET A 1 19.68 -18.33 1.16
N LEU A 2 20.59 -17.93 0.25
CA LEU A 2 21.37 -16.71 0.42
C LEU A 2 20.53 -15.51 -0.04
N THR A 3 20.24 -14.57 0.86
CA THR A 3 19.55 -13.34 0.48
C THR A 3 20.50 -12.42 -0.27
N LYS A 4 20.08 -11.98 -1.45
CA LYS A 4 20.82 -11.02 -2.28
C LYS A 4 20.11 -9.68 -2.26
N LEU A 5 20.84 -8.62 -1.92
CA LEU A 5 20.36 -7.25 -2.09
C LEU A 5 20.31 -6.91 -3.57
N VAL A 6 19.19 -6.37 -4.02
CA VAL A 6 18.98 -5.96 -5.40
C VAL A 6 18.39 -4.56 -5.40
N ASN A 7 18.98 -3.68 -6.21
CA ASN A 7 18.41 -2.36 -6.44
C ASN A 7 17.19 -2.48 -7.35
N VAL A 8 16.09 -1.84 -6.96
CA VAL A 8 14.88 -1.79 -7.77
C VAL A 8 15.11 -0.85 -8.96
N ILE A 9 15.47 -1.43 -10.10
CA ILE A 9 15.60 -0.71 -11.37
C ILE A 9 14.32 -0.82 -12.20
N THR A 10 14.15 0.08 -13.16
CA THR A 10 12.99 0.19 -14.06
C THR A 10 12.48 -1.15 -14.59
N ASN A 11 13.35 -1.97 -15.19
CA ASN A 11 12.96 -3.26 -15.78
C ASN A 11 12.51 -4.26 -14.72
N LEU A 12 13.19 -4.29 -13.56
CA LEU A 12 12.86 -5.19 -12.46
C LEU A 12 11.52 -4.82 -11.84
N TYR A 13 11.27 -3.52 -11.62
CA TYR A 13 9.99 -3.04 -11.09
C TYR A 13 8.84 -3.39 -12.05
N ARG A 14 9.03 -3.13 -13.35
CA ARG A 14 8.03 -3.46 -14.38
C ARG A 14 7.70 -4.94 -14.40
N ASP A 15 8.72 -5.79 -14.43
CA ASP A 15 8.56 -7.24 -14.40
C ASP A 15 7.79 -7.70 -13.15
N PHE A 16 8.15 -7.15 -11.98
CA PHE A 16 7.50 -7.53 -10.73
C PHE A 16 6.01 -7.14 -10.72
N VAL A 17 5.66 -5.93 -11.18
CA VAL A 17 4.25 -5.51 -11.25
C VAL A 17 3.46 -6.38 -12.23
N VAL A 18 3.99 -6.60 -13.44
CA VAL A 18 3.27 -7.31 -14.51
C VAL A 18 3.17 -8.81 -14.23
N ASN A 19 4.27 -9.45 -13.85
CA ASN A 19 4.37 -10.90 -13.78
C ASN A 19 4.17 -11.46 -12.37
N LYS A 20 4.23 -10.64 -11.32
CA LYS A 20 3.93 -11.05 -9.94
C LYS A 20 2.62 -10.43 -9.46
N VAL A 21 2.59 -9.11 -9.30
CA VAL A 21 1.44 -8.42 -8.67
C VAL A 21 0.14 -8.63 -9.44
N VAL A 22 0.12 -8.36 -10.75
CA VAL A 22 -1.09 -8.53 -11.57
C VAL A 22 -1.50 -10.00 -11.64
N SER A 23 -0.53 -10.91 -11.76
CA SER A 23 -0.79 -12.36 -11.77
C SER A 23 -1.47 -12.81 -10.48
N ASP A 24 -0.92 -12.42 -9.33
CA ASP A 24 -1.44 -12.82 -8.01
C ASP A 24 -2.83 -12.23 -7.75
N ILE A 25 -3.07 -10.99 -8.18
CA ILE A 25 -4.40 -10.37 -8.10
C ILE A 25 -5.42 -11.18 -8.90
N LYS A 26 -5.12 -11.51 -10.15
CA LYS A 26 -6.05 -12.31 -10.99
C LYS A 26 -6.34 -13.69 -10.40
N MET A 27 -5.34 -14.29 -9.76
CA MET A 27 -5.43 -15.64 -9.21
C MET A 27 -6.21 -15.71 -7.89
N SER A 28 -6.04 -14.72 -7.01
CA SER A 28 -6.43 -14.84 -5.60
C SER A 28 -7.31 -13.71 -5.07
N PHE A 29 -7.43 -12.58 -5.76
CA PHE A 29 -8.12 -11.43 -5.20
C PHE A 29 -9.65 -11.61 -5.19
N PRO A 30 -10.30 -11.63 -4.02
CA PRO A 30 -11.73 -11.85 -3.91
C PRO A 30 -12.47 -10.54 -4.20
N SER A 31 -12.89 -10.33 -5.45
CA SER A 31 -13.63 -9.12 -5.82
C SER A 31 -14.86 -9.40 -6.68
N ALA A 32 -15.96 -8.74 -6.34
CA ALA A 32 -17.16 -8.67 -7.18
C ALA A 32 -16.91 -7.85 -8.46
N THR A 33 -15.89 -6.98 -8.47
CA THR A 33 -15.51 -6.17 -9.63
C THR A 33 -14.10 -6.50 -10.08
N LYS A 34 -13.90 -6.71 -11.37
CA LYS A 34 -12.56 -6.99 -11.92
C LYS A 34 -11.80 -5.71 -12.32
N ARG A 35 -12.10 -4.58 -11.68
CA ARG A 35 -11.42 -3.30 -11.92
C ARG A 35 -10.48 -2.96 -10.76
N PHE A 36 -9.20 -2.86 -11.05
CA PHE A 36 -8.17 -2.57 -10.05
C PHE A 36 -7.45 -1.25 -10.39
N VAL A 37 -7.28 -0.41 -9.38
CA VAL A 37 -6.49 0.83 -9.50
C VAL A 37 -5.19 0.59 -8.77
N LEU A 38 -4.09 0.53 -9.52
CA LEU A 38 -2.76 0.47 -8.94
C LEU A 38 -2.33 1.89 -8.56
N GLN A 39 -1.93 2.08 -7.31
CA GLN A 39 -1.38 3.34 -6.83
C GLN A 39 0.10 3.17 -6.46
N HIS A 40 0.91 4.17 -6.82
CA HIS A 40 2.30 4.27 -6.39
C HIS A 40 2.78 5.74 -6.38
N ASP A 41 3.95 5.96 -5.79
CA ASP A 41 4.63 7.25 -5.82
C ASP A 41 5.35 7.52 -7.16
N ASN A 42 6.04 8.67 -7.24
CA ASN A 42 6.75 9.10 -8.44
C ASN A 42 8.24 8.74 -8.44
N ALA A 43 8.67 7.68 -7.72
CA ALA A 43 10.05 7.21 -7.79
C ALA A 43 10.44 6.83 -9.24
N SER A 44 11.68 7.08 -9.65
CA SER A 44 12.10 6.93 -11.06
C SER A 44 11.75 5.57 -11.70
N PRO A 45 11.92 4.41 -11.04
CA PRO A 45 11.54 3.11 -11.61
C PRO A 45 10.05 2.97 -11.90
N HIS A 46 9.20 3.68 -11.15
CA HIS A 46 7.74 3.59 -11.23
C HIS A 46 7.20 4.17 -12.53
N GLY A 47 7.94 5.08 -13.17
CA GLY A 47 7.59 5.62 -14.49
C GLY A 47 7.45 4.56 -15.58
N SER A 48 7.98 3.35 -15.36
CA SER A 48 7.82 2.20 -16.27
C SER A 48 6.41 1.62 -16.34
N ILE A 49 5.55 1.93 -15.35
CA ILE A 49 4.16 1.50 -15.34
C ILE A 49 3.29 2.64 -15.86
N THR A 50 2.73 2.42 -17.05
CA THR A 50 1.77 3.31 -17.70
C THR A 50 0.42 2.61 -17.85
N ASP A 51 -0.62 3.36 -18.18
CA ASP A 51 -1.92 2.76 -18.50
C ASP A 51 -1.82 1.80 -19.69
N ASP A 52 -0.96 2.06 -20.70
CA ASP A 52 -0.74 1.13 -21.81
C ASP A 52 -0.14 -0.21 -21.35
N VAL A 53 0.81 -0.16 -20.41
CA VAL A 53 1.42 -1.37 -19.82
C VAL A 53 0.39 -2.16 -19.03
N LEU A 54 -0.47 -1.48 -18.27
CA LEU A 54 -1.54 -2.15 -17.51
C LEU A 54 -2.67 -2.64 -18.42
N HIS A 55 -2.94 -1.94 -19.53
CA HIS A 55 -3.91 -2.35 -20.54
C HIS A 55 -3.48 -3.66 -21.20
N SER A 56 -2.19 -3.85 -21.53
CA SER A 56 -1.72 -5.10 -22.14
C SER A 56 -1.87 -6.33 -21.26
N VAL A 57 -2.04 -6.14 -19.94
CA VAL A 57 -2.28 -7.21 -18.97
C VAL A 57 -3.71 -7.22 -18.43
N SER A 58 -4.60 -6.38 -18.96
CA SER A 58 -6.02 -6.32 -18.63
C SER A 58 -6.81 -7.35 -19.44
N THR A 59 -6.65 -8.62 -19.07
CA THR A 59 -7.27 -9.78 -19.73
C THR A 59 -8.31 -10.44 -18.82
N ASP A 60 -9.10 -11.37 -19.36
CA ASP A 60 -10.02 -12.23 -18.57
C ASP A 60 -11.09 -11.44 -17.80
N GLY A 61 -11.49 -10.31 -18.40
CA GLY A 61 -12.44 -9.35 -17.82
C GLY A 61 -11.81 -8.43 -16.77
N TRP A 62 -10.51 -8.55 -16.49
CA TRP A 62 -9.81 -7.61 -15.61
C TRP A 62 -9.46 -6.31 -16.32
N THR A 63 -9.53 -5.21 -15.57
CA THR A 63 -9.10 -3.88 -15.98
C THR A 63 -8.17 -3.32 -14.92
N PHE A 64 -6.91 -3.07 -15.29
CA PHE A 64 -5.91 -2.44 -14.45
C PHE A 64 -5.63 -1.03 -14.97
N VAL A 65 -5.63 -0.05 -14.08
CA VAL A 65 -5.27 1.35 -14.40
C VAL A 65 -4.32 1.89 -13.34
N ILE A 66 -3.47 2.85 -13.72
CA ILE A 66 -2.51 3.44 -12.78
C ILE A 66 -3.00 4.80 -12.28
N ARG A 67 -2.82 5.08 -10.98
CA ARG A 67 -2.98 6.41 -10.40
C ARG A 67 -1.75 6.75 -9.60
N ARG A 68 -1.03 7.78 -10.04
CA ARG A 68 0.16 8.27 -9.33
C ARG A 68 -0.27 9.21 -8.22
N GLN A 69 0.36 9.08 -7.06
CA GLN A 69 0.14 10.02 -5.98
C GLN A 69 0.73 11.39 -6.34
N PRO A 70 0.22 12.49 -5.78
CA PRO A 70 0.84 13.80 -5.93
C PRO A 70 2.30 13.82 -5.44
N PRO A 71 3.21 14.59 -6.08
CA PRO A 71 4.59 14.68 -5.64
C PRO A 71 4.71 15.16 -4.18
N LYS A 72 5.62 14.53 -3.41
CA LYS A 72 5.90 14.86 -1.99
C LYS A 72 4.71 14.70 -1.03
N SER A 73 3.76 13.84 -1.37
CA SER A 73 2.58 13.54 -0.53
C SER A 73 2.57 12.08 -0.04
N PRO A 74 3.48 11.70 0.89
CA PRO A 74 3.48 10.34 1.46
C PRO A 74 2.22 10.06 2.30
N ASP A 75 1.58 11.11 2.80
CA ASP A 75 0.28 11.07 3.46
C ASP A 75 -0.85 10.64 2.52
N LEU A 76 -0.66 10.82 1.21
CA LEU A 76 -1.58 10.37 0.16
C LEU A 76 -1.25 8.97 -0.38
N ASN A 77 -0.51 8.16 0.37
CA ASN A 77 -0.27 6.75 0.06
C ASN A 77 -0.50 5.87 1.28
N VAL A 78 -1.43 4.92 1.19
CA VAL A 78 -1.80 4.06 2.32
C VAL A 78 -0.61 3.27 2.88
N VAL A 79 0.34 2.87 2.01
CA VAL A 79 1.49 2.08 2.46
C VAL A 79 2.46 2.91 3.30
N ASP A 80 2.72 4.15 2.86
CA ASP A 80 3.60 5.10 3.54
C ASP A 80 2.93 5.71 4.79
N LEU A 81 1.65 6.05 4.68
CA LEU A 81 0.86 6.69 5.73
C LEU A 81 0.77 5.83 7.00
N GLY A 82 0.66 4.50 6.87
CA GLY A 82 0.42 3.69 8.06
C GLY A 82 0.70 2.20 7.97
N LEU A 83 0.78 1.58 6.78
CA LEU A 83 1.05 0.14 6.71
C LEU A 83 2.49 -0.17 7.15
N PHE A 84 3.49 0.51 6.58
CA PHE A 84 4.88 0.27 6.92
C PHE A 84 5.19 0.56 8.38
N SER A 85 4.68 1.66 8.93
CA SER A 85 4.86 1.98 10.36
C SER A 85 4.18 0.95 11.27
N SER A 86 3.04 0.39 10.87
CA SER A 86 2.36 -0.67 11.63
C SER A 86 3.17 -1.97 11.62
N ILE A 87 3.67 -2.41 10.46
CA ILE A 87 4.54 -3.60 10.35
C ILE A 87 5.82 -3.39 11.15
N GLN A 88 6.46 -2.23 10.98
CA GLN A 88 7.70 -1.89 11.67
C GLN A 88 7.53 -1.88 13.19
N SER A 89 6.39 -1.41 13.71
CA SER A 89 6.09 -1.44 15.16
C SER A 89 6.02 -2.85 15.74
N LEU A 90 5.62 -3.84 14.94
CA LEU A 90 5.62 -5.26 15.32
C LEU A 90 7.01 -5.87 15.15
N GLN A 91 7.68 -5.57 14.04
CA GLN A 91 9.03 -6.01 13.76
C GLN A 91 10.02 -5.58 14.86
N TYR A 92 9.90 -4.36 15.41
CA TYR A 92 10.79 -3.88 16.48
C TYR A 92 10.67 -4.61 17.81
N LYS A 93 9.64 -5.45 17.99
CA LYS A 93 9.51 -6.32 19.17
C LYS A 93 10.39 -7.57 19.05
N GLU A 94 10.91 -7.85 17.85
CA GLU A 94 11.74 -9.01 17.56
C GLU A 94 13.23 -8.63 17.45
N MET A 95 14.10 -9.51 17.91
CA MET A 95 15.55 -9.35 17.77
C MET A 95 15.99 -9.79 16.37
N SER A 96 16.62 -8.88 15.62
CA SER A 96 17.19 -9.17 14.29
C SER A 96 18.70 -8.92 14.28
N ARG A 97 19.50 -9.89 13.82
CA ARG A 97 20.97 -9.78 13.74
C ARG A 97 21.53 -9.97 12.33
N SER A 98 20.65 -10.27 11.37
CA SER A 98 21.00 -10.51 9.98
C SER A 98 19.88 -10.02 9.06
N VAL A 99 20.19 -9.88 7.76
CA VAL A 99 19.18 -9.56 6.73
C VAL A 99 18.09 -10.63 6.68
N ASN A 100 18.44 -11.90 6.89
CA ASN A 100 17.47 -12.99 6.92
C ASN A 100 16.51 -12.85 8.12
N ASP A 101 17.01 -12.41 9.28
CA ASP A 101 16.15 -12.12 10.42
C ASP A 101 15.20 -10.98 10.12
N VAL A 102 15.69 -9.90 9.49
CA VAL A 102 14.85 -8.76 9.10
C VAL A 102 13.71 -9.23 8.17
N ILE A 103 14.01 -10.04 7.16
CA ILE A 103 12.99 -10.59 6.25
C ILE A 103 11.98 -11.44 7.03
N ARG A 104 12.46 -12.37 7.86
CA ARG A 104 11.60 -13.25 8.66
C ARG A 104 10.69 -12.45 9.59
N CYS A 105 11.24 -11.51 10.34
CA CYS A 105 10.49 -10.67 11.27
C CYS A 105 9.49 -9.76 10.54
N THR A 106 9.84 -9.25 9.35
CA THR A 106 8.91 -8.45 8.54
C THR A 106 7.74 -9.28 8.04
N LEU A 107 7.99 -10.50 7.54
CA LEU A 107 6.94 -11.41 7.10
C LEU A 107 6.04 -11.83 8.27
N MET A 108 6.62 -12.18 9.42
CA MET A 108 5.84 -12.48 10.63
C MET A 108 4.98 -11.29 11.05
N ALA A 109 5.55 -10.08 11.04
CA ALA A 109 4.81 -8.86 11.37
C ALA A 109 3.65 -8.59 10.40
N PHE A 110 3.83 -8.89 9.10
CA PHE A 110 2.76 -8.80 8.11
C PHE A 110 1.64 -9.81 8.38
N GLU A 111 1.96 -11.06 8.66
CA GLU A 111 0.98 -12.13 8.93
C GLU A 111 0.16 -11.89 10.21
N ILE A 112 0.76 -11.34 11.26
CA ILE A 112 0.06 -11.08 12.53
C ILE A 112 -0.62 -9.70 12.57
N LEU A 113 -0.41 -8.85 11.57
CA LEU A 113 -1.02 -7.53 11.52
C LEU A 113 -2.54 -7.68 11.45
N SER A 114 -3.25 -7.13 12.43
CA SER A 114 -4.70 -7.28 12.46
C SER A 114 -5.37 -6.55 11.30
N TYR A 115 -6.42 -7.16 10.75
CA TYR A 115 -7.29 -6.52 9.77
C TYR A 115 -7.79 -5.15 10.26
N GLU A 116 -8.17 -5.07 11.54
CA GLU A 116 -8.61 -3.82 12.17
C GLU A 116 -7.54 -2.71 12.07
N LYS A 117 -6.26 -3.06 12.21
CA LYS A 117 -5.17 -2.08 12.09
C LYS A 117 -5.08 -1.55 10.65
N LEU A 118 -5.17 -2.43 9.66
CA LEU A 118 -5.16 -2.04 8.24
C LEU A 118 -6.38 -1.17 7.89
N GLU A 119 -7.58 -1.56 8.32
CA GLU A 119 -8.79 -0.77 8.14
C GLU A 119 -8.66 0.61 8.78
N ASN A 120 -8.11 0.68 9.99
CA ASN A 120 -7.84 1.95 10.65
C ASN A 120 -6.89 2.81 9.79
N VAL A 121 -5.89 2.27 9.09
CA VAL A 121 -5.04 3.05 8.18
C VAL A 121 -5.87 3.61 7.01
N PHE A 122 -6.73 2.81 6.39
CA PHE A 122 -7.63 3.27 5.32
C PHE A 122 -8.59 4.37 5.78
N LEU A 123 -9.17 4.26 6.98
CA LEU A 123 -10.01 5.31 7.55
C LEU A 123 -9.23 6.60 7.81
N THR A 124 -7.96 6.52 8.22
CA THR A 124 -7.10 7.71 8.29
C THR A 124 -6.86 8.28 6.90
N PHE A 125 -6.56 7.43 5.93
CA PHE A 125 -6.26 7.83 4.56
C PHE A 125 -7.41 8.63 3.93
N GLN A 126 -8.66 8.18 4.14
CA GLN A 126 -9.85 8.91 3.69
C GLN A 126 -9.99 10.27 4.37
N ALA A 127 -9.75 10.35 5.69
CA ALA A 127 -9.78 11.62 6.41
C ALA A 127 -8.68 12.59 5.92
N VAL A 128 -7.47 12.08 5.70
CA VAL A 128 -6.35 12.84 5.13
C VAL A 128 -6.73 13.40 3.77
N MET A 129 -7.26 12.59 2.85
CA MET A 129 -7.69 13.07 1.53
C MET A 129 -8.69 14.23 1.64
N GLY A 130 -9.66 14.14 2.56
CA GLY A 130 -10.63 15.21 2.79
C GLY A 130 -9.98 16.48 3.32
N LEU A 131 -9.11 16.35 4.32
CA LEU A 131 -8.40 17.48 4.93
C LEU A 131 -7.45 18.19 3.97
N THR A 132 -6.80 17.46 3.06
CA THR A 132 -5.92 18.07 2.04
C THR A 132 -6.68 18.99 1.08
N LEU A 133 -8.00 18.83 0.94
CA LEU A 133 -8.81 19.72 0.11
C LEU A 133 -9.08 21.09 0.77
N GLU A 134 -8.97 21.20 2.10
CA GLU A 134 -9.27 22.45 2.82
C GLU A 134 -8.19 23.55 2.61
N PRO A 135 -6.88 23.26 2.72
CA PRO A 135 -5.84 24.28 2.56
C PRO A 135 -5.32 24.33 1.10
N ASP A 136 -6.21 24.27 0.11
CA ASP A 136 -5.87 24.29 -1.33
C ASP A 136 -4.80 23.26 -1.75
N GLY A 137 -4.84 22.05 -1.18
CA GLY A 137 -3.89 20.98 -1.50
C GLY A 137 -2.60 20.97 -0.66
N CYS A 138 -2.49 21.84 0.36
CA CYS A 138 -1.37 21.81 1.31
C CYS A 138 -1.46 20.59 2.26
N ASN A 139 -0.32 20.17 2.79
CA ASN A 139 -0.23 19.11 3.82
C ASN A 139 -0.25 19.66 5.26
N ASN A 140 -0.53 20.96 5.43
CA ASN A 140 -0.62 21.60 6.73
C ASN A 140 -2.06 21.50 7.28
N TYR A 141 -2.46 20.28 7.64
CA TYR A 141 -3.74 20.02 8.28
C TYR A 141 -3.54 19.31 9.63
N SER A 142 -4.47 19.51 10.55
CA SER A 142 -4.50 18.76 11.81
C SER A 142 -5.44 17.57 11.65
N LEU A 143 -4.90 16.35 11.71
CA LEU A 143 -5.72 15.15 11.66
C LEU A 143 -6.48 14.98 12.99
N PRO A 144 -7.81 15.10 13.01
CA PRO A 144 -8.57 14.95 14.25
C PRO A 144 -8.57 13.50 14.73
N HIS A 145 -8.76 13.30 16.03
CA HIS A 145 -9.00 11.97 16.57
C HIS A 145 -10.33 11.42 16.05
N LEU A 146 -10.27 10.48 15.11
CA LEU A 146 -11.44 9.89 14.45
C LEU A 146 -12.29 8.96 15.33
N LYS A 147 -11.92 8.77 16.61
CA LYS A 147 -12.63 7.92 17.60
C LYS A 147 -13.02 6.52 17.06
N LYS A 148 -12.16 5.92 16.23
CA LYS A 148 -12.45 4.68 15.47
C LYS A 148 -12.90 3.54 16.38
N SER A 149 -12.22 3.34 17.50
CA SER A 149 -12.59 2.30 18.48
C SER A 149 -13.99 2.52 19.06
N SER A 150 -14.37 3.77 19.34
CA SER A 150 -15.71 4.10 19.83
C SER A 150 -16.78 3.87 18.75
N LEU A 151 -16.50 4.25 17.50
CA LEU A 151 -17.41 4.02 16.37
C LEU A 151 -17.61 2.52 16.11
N ARG A 152 -16.55 1.71 16.23
CA ARG A 152 -16.65 0.24 16.11
C ARG A 152 -17.46 -0.37 17.26
N HIS A 153 -17.25 0.09 18.50
CA HIS A 153 -18.06 -0.36 19.64
C HIS A 153 -19.56 -0.02 19.46
N ALA A 154 -19.87 1.08 18.77
CA ALA A 154 -21.23 1.46 18.42
C ALA A 154 -21.78 0.74 17.16
N GLY A 155 -21.01 -0.13 16.51
CA GLY A 155 -21.41 -0.84 15.29
C GLY A 155 -21.47 0.04 14.03
N LEU A 156 -20.82 1.22 14.04
CA LEU A 156 -20.79 2.17 12.93
C LEU A 156 -19.57 1.98 12.00
N LEU A 157 -18.62 1.16 12.42
CA LEU A 157 -17.52 0.66 11.60
C LEU A 157 -17.55 -0.87 11.69
N LEU A 158 -17.04 -1.52 10.63
CA LEU A 158 -16.87 -2.98 10.59
C LEU A 158 -15.89 -3.47 11.66
#